data_AF-A0A944X7F0-F1
#
_entry.id   AF-A0A944X7F0-F1
#
_cell.length_a   1.000
_cell.length_b   1.000
_cell.length_c   1.000
_cell.angle_alpha   90.00
_cell.angle_beta   90.00
_cell.angle_gamma   90.00
#
_symmetry.space_group_name_H-M   'P 1'
#
loop_
_entity.id
_entity.type
_entity.pdbx_description
1 polymer ?
#
loop_
_entity_poly.entity_id
_entity_poly.type
_entity_poly.pdbx_seq_one_letter_code
_entity_poly.pdbx_strand_id
1 'polypeptide(L)'
;MSQARPPDRELESYRGLMETPDQFEDGFTFRTILGAFFVGFIMMPGAIYMGLIAGVSLGSAAEWVTIILFSELARRSFSSLSRQEIYVIYYIAGGLAGIIGGTMLAGGPFGQLIWNQYLVQSQAAAGFGLTEHIPTWVSPPAGSEALLQRTFLHRAWIPPLTVLV
;
A
#
# COMPACT_ATOMS: atom_id res chain seq x y z
N MET A 1 21.99 40.52 26.00
CA MET A 1 22.78 40.19 24.79
C MET A 1 23.09 38.70 24.84
N SER A 2 22.32 37.89 24.10
CA SER A 2 22.52 36.44 24.03
C SER A 2 23.74 36.15 23.16
N GLN A 3 24.82 35.63 23.75
CA GLN A 3 26.01 35.24 23.01
C GLN A 3 25.67 34.03 22.12
N ALA A 4 25.79 34.20 20.81
CA ALA A 4 25.63 33.13 19.85
C ALA A 4 26.71 32.06 20.11
N ARG A 5 26.27 30.84 20.46
CA ARG A 5 27.12 29.66 20.65
C ARG A 5 27.93 29.42 19.36
N PRO A 6 29.25 29.13 19.43
CA PRO A 6 30.03 28.84 18.24
C PRO A 6 29.40 27.67 17.47
N PRO A 7 29.45 27.67 16.12
CA PRO A 7 28.87 26.59 15.32
C PRO A 7 29.50 25.26 15.72
N ASP A 8 28.67 24.32 16.20
CA ASP A 8 29.11 23.00 16.63
C ASP A 8 29.70 22.27 15.41
N ARG A 9 31.02 22.00 15.42
CA ARG A 9 31.75 21.31 14.33
C ARG A 9 31.12 19.98 13.92
N GLU A 10 30.49 19.29 14.87
CA GLU A 10 29.74 18.07 14.59
C GLU A 10 28.55 18.35 13.67
N LEU A 11 27.79 19.43 13.90
CA LEU A 11 26.66 19.83 13.04
C LEU A 11 27.11 20.20 11.63
N GLU A 12 28.27 20.83 11.46
CA GLU A 12 28.83 21.10 10.14
C GLU A 12 29.26 19.82 9.43
N SER A 13 29.86 18.87 10.15
CA SER A 13 30.16 17.56 9.58
C SER A 13 28.90 16.83 9.13
N TYR A 14 27.81 16.87 9.90
CA TYR A 14 26.53 16.31 9.51
C TYR A 14 25.89 17.03 8.32
N ARG A 15 26.04 18.35 8.22
CA ARG A 15 25.58 19.15 7.07
C ARG A 15 26.36 18.82 5.79
N GLY A 16 27.65 18.48 5.90
CA GLY A 16 28.50 18.12 4.77
C GLY A 16 28.33 16.67 4.28
N LEU A 17 27.59 15.82 4.99
CA LEU A 17 27.37 14.43 4.56
C LEU A 17 26.43 14.29 3.36
N MET A 18 25.59 15.30 3.09
CA MET A 18 24.76 15.36 1.90
C MET A 18 24.77 16.78 1.33
N GLU A 19 25.51 16.96 0.24
CA GLU A 19 25.39 18.18 -0.57
C GLU A 19 24.08 18.15 -1.34
N THR A 20 23.37 19.28 -1.34
CA THR A 20 22.15 19.43 -2.15
C THR A 20 22.53 19.36 -3.63
N PRO A 21 21.89 18.47 -4.41
CA PRO A 21 22.21 18.37 -5.83
C PRO A 21 21.83 19.67 -6.55
N ASP A 22 22.66 20.08 -7.49
CA ASP A 22 22.44 21.29 -8.30
C ASP A 22 21.22 21.14 -9.24
N GLN A 23 20.84 19.89 -9.56
CA GLN A 23 19.71 19.58 -10.44
C GLN A 23 18.89 18.41 -9.90
N PHE A 24 17.57 18.55 -9.98
CA PHE A 24 16.62 17.48 -9.68
C PHE A 24 16.19 16.82 -10.99
N GLU A 25 16.30 15.49 -11.05
CA GLU A 25 15.80 14.70 -12.18
C GLU A 25 14.41 14.14 -11.86
N ASP A 26 13.63 13.88 -12.91
CA ASP A 26 12.31 13.27 -12.77
C ASP A 26 12.40 11.75 -12.63
N GLY A 27 11.69 11.19 -11.65
CA GLY A 27 11.52 9.75 -11.42
C GLY A 27 10.20 9.20 -11.96
N PHE A 28 9.30 10.06 -12.41
CA PHE A 28 8.00 9.67 -12.95
C PHE A 28 8.11 9.27 -14.43
N THR A 29 8.65 8.07 -14.65
CA THR A 29 8.80 7.51 -16.00
C THR A 29 7.79 6.40 -16.27
N PHE A 30 7.74 5.93 -17.52
CA PHE A 30 6.93 4.77 -17.88
C PHE A 30 7.31 3.51 -17.08
N ARG A 31 8.59 3.37 -16.70
CA ARG A 31 9.08 2.26 -15.86
C ARG A 31 8.45 2.30 -14.47
N THR A 32 8.34 3.50 -13.90
CA THR A 32 7.67 3.74 -12.61
C THR A 32 6.16 3.46 -12.67
N ILE A 33 5.50 3.84 -13.77
CA ILE A 33 4.07 3.52 -13.99
C ILE A 33 3.86 2.00 -14.03
N LEU A 34 4.71 1.26 -14.75
CA LEU A 34 4.67 -0.21 -14.73
C LEU A 34 4.90 -0.78 -13.33
N GLY A 35 5.82 -0.18 -12.57
CA GLY A 35 6.04 -0.47 -11.15
C GLY A 35 4.78 -0.31 -10.31
N ALA A 36 4.06 0.80 -10.48
CA ALA A 36 2.81 1.08 -9.78
C ALA A 36 1.74 0.02 -10.09
N PHE A 37 1.59 -0.37 -11.35
CA PHE A 37 0.66 -1.41 -11.74
C PHE A 37 1.03 -2.79 -11.17
N PHE A 38 2.33 -3.13 -11.15
CA PHE A 38 2.79 -4.35 -10.52
C PHE A 38 2.47 -4.38 -9.03
N VAL A 39 2.75 -3.28 -8.31
CA VAL A 39 2.39 -3.17 -6.89
C VAL A 39 0.88 -3.34 -6.72
N GLY A 40 0.10 -2.60 -7.49
CA GLY A 40 -1.34 -2.55 -7.30
C GLY A 40 -2.08 -3.85 -7.66
N PHE A 41 -1.73 -4.49 -8.77
CA PHE A 41 -2.45 -5.67 -9.26
C PHE A 41 -1.85 -7.01 -8.81
N ILE A 42 -0.57 -7.04 -8.42
CA ILE A 42 0.11 -8.29 -8.08
C ILE A 42 0.46 -8.30 -6.58
N MET A 43 1.16 -7.28 -6.10
CA MET A 43 1.62 -7.27 -4.71
C MET A 43 0.46 -7.04 -3.72
N MET A 44 -0.43 -6.08 -3.99
CA MET A 44 -1.53 -5.78 -3.06
C MET A 44 -2.47 -6.96 -2.83
N PRO A 45 -3.00 -7.68 -3.85
CA PRO A 45 -3.88 -8.83 -3.61
C PRO A 45 -3.18 -9.95 -2.82
N GLY A 46 -1.89 -10.19 -3.11
CA GLY A 46 -1.08 -11.14 -2.35
C GLY A 46 -0.90 -10.71 -0.89
N ALA A 47 -0.65 -9.42 -0.66
CA ALA A 47 -0.46 -8.89 0.68
C ALA A 47 -1.75 -8.89 1.52
N ILE A 48 -2.89 -8.56 0.91
CA ILE A 48 -4.22 -8.67 1.55
C ILE A 48 -4.48 -10.12 1.93
N TYR A 49 -4.27 -11.07 1.01
CA TYR A 49 -4.48 -12.50 1.27
C TYR A 49 -3.64 -13.01 2.45
N MET A 50 -2.35 -12.67 2.47
CA MET A 50 -1.46 -13.04 3.59
C MET A 50 -1.92 -12.40 4.90
N GLY A 51 -2.39 -11.15 4.86
CA GLY A 51 -2.98 -10.49 6.03
C GLY A 51 -4.22 -11.22 6.57
N LEU A 52 -5.10 -11.70 5.69
CA LEU A 52 -6.32 -12.43 6.07
C LEU A 52 -6.03 -13.82 6.65
N ILE A 53 -5.13 -14.57 6.02
CA ILE A 53 -4.90 -16.00 6.35
C ILE A 53 -3.80 -16.18 7.40
N ALA A 54 -2.69 -15.47 7.25
CA ALA A 54 -1.53 -15.59 8.13
C ALA A 54 -1.55 -14.56 9.28
N GLY A 55 -2.43 -13.56 9.22
CA GLY A 55 -2.46 -12.45 10.18
C GLY A 55 -1.25 -11.53 10.10
N VAL A 56 -0.44 -11.66 9.05
CA VAL A 56 0.81 -10.92 8.86
C VAL A 56 0.74 -10.15 7.55
N SER A 57 1.03 -8.84 7.62
CA SER A 57 1.19 -8.00 6.42
C SER A 57 2.60 -8.13 5.85
N LEU A 58 2.77 -7.91 4.55
CA LEU A 58 4.10 -7.81 3.94
C LEU A 58 4.87 -6.57 4.42
N GLY A 59 4.19 -5.57 4.99
CA GLY A 59 4.81 -4.35 5.53
C GLY A 59 5.83 -3.71 4.57
N SER A 60 6.96 -3.28 5.13
CA SER A 60 8.07 -2.70 4.37
C SER A 60 8.78 -3.71 3.44
N ALA A 61 8.57 -5.02 3.61
CA ALA A 61 9.17 -6.01 2.72
C ALA A 61 8.61 -5.91 1.28
N ALA A 62 7.34 -5.51 1.13
CA ALA A 62 6.74 -5.32 -0.20
C ALA A 62 7.49 -4.25 -1.03
N GLU A 63 7.94 -3.17 -0.37
CA GLU A 63 8.69 -2.07 -1.00
C GLU A 63 10.02 -2.59 -1.56
N TRP A 64 10.82 -3.22 -0.70
CA TRP A 64 12.15 -3.71 -1.08
C TRP A 64 12.08 -4.82 -2.11
N VAL A 65 11.15 -5.77 -1.97
CA VAL A 65 10.98 -6.85 -2.95
C VAL A 65 10.62 -6.30 -4.32
N THR A 66 9.73 -5.31 -4.40
CA THR A 66 9.36 -4.67 -5.66
C THR A 66 10.57 -3.99 -6.30
N ILE A 67 11.34 -3.20 -5.51
CA ILE A 67 12.53 -2.51 -6.00
C ILE A 67 13.58 -3.48 -6.50
N ILE A 68 13.86 -4.55 -5.73
CA ILE A 68 14.84 -5.58 -6.11
C ILE A 68 14.41 -6.23 -7.43
N LEU A 69 13.13 -6.63 -7.54
CA LEU A 69 12.61 -7.27 -8.75
C LEU A 69 12.73 -6.35 -9.98
N PHE A 70 12.35 -5.08 -9.86
CA PHE A 70 12.45 -4.13 -10.97
C PHE A 70 13.90 -3.76 -11.32
N SER A 71 14.77 -3.64 -10.32
CA SER A 71 16.20 -3.42 -10.52
C SER A 71 16.83 -4.59 -11.28
N GLU A 72 16.49 -5.83 -10.92
CA GLU A 72 16.98 -7.02 -11.62
C GLU A 72 16.38 -7.17 -13.02
N LEU A 73 15.09 -6.85 -13.20
CA LEU A 73 14.45 -6.85 -14.51
C LEU A 73 15.08 -5.83 -15.46
N ALA A 74 15.36 -4.62 -14.96
CA ALA A 74 16.05 -3.58 -15.72
C ALA A 74 17.46 -4.05 -16.09
N ARG A 75 18.23 -4.56 -15.12
CA ARG A 75 19.59 -5.09 -15.33
C ARG A 75 19.61 -6.18 -16.41
N ARG A 76 18.65 -7.10 -16.37
CA ARG A 76 18.51 -8.18 -17.36
C ARG A 76 18.10 -7.68 -18.75
N SER A 77 17.43 -6.53 -18.81
CA SER A 77 17.05 -5.84 -20.05
C SER A 77 18.14 -4.89 -20.56
N PHE A 78 19.37 -4.98 -20.03
CA PHE A 78 20.48 -4.07 -20.33
C PHE A 78 20.16 -2.59 -20.06
N SER A 79 19.28 -2.33 -19.10
CA SER A 79 18.91 -1.00 -18.63
C SER A 79 19.22 -0.86 -17.14
N SER A 80 19.15 0.36 -16.60
CA SER A 80 19.24 0.63 -15.17
C SER A 80 18.06 1.48 -14.72
N LEU A 81 17.65 1.31 -13.46
CA LEU A 81 16.73 2.25 -12.81
C LEU A 81 17.53 3.40 -12.19
N SER A 82 17.06 4.63 -12.40
CA SER A 82 17.61 5.80 -11.71
C SER A 82 17.24 5.78 -10.22
N ARG A 83 17.97 6.56 -9.40
CA ARG A 83 17.66 6.68 -7.97
C ARG A 83 16.27 7.26 -7.75
N GLN A 84 15.84 8.16 -8.63
CA GLN A 84 14.55 8.84 -8.61
C GLN A 84 13.43 7.86 -8.96
N GLU A 85 13.60 7.00 -9.96
CA GLU A 85 12.64 5.93 -10.28
C GLU A 85 12.50 4.96 -9.11
N ILE A 86 13.61 4.54 -8.50
CA ILE A 86 13.59 3.68 -7.30
C ILE A 86 12.82 4.35 -6.17
N TYR A 87 13.07 5.64 -5.93
CA TYR A 87 12.40 6.39 -4.88
C TYR A 87 10.90 6.52 -5.14
N VAL A 88 10.48 6.82 -6.37
CA VAL A 88 9.05 6.90 -6.69
C VAL A 88 8.38 5.52 -6.53
N ILE A 89 9.01 4.44 -7.01
CA ILE A 89 8.49 3.07 -6.81
C ILE A 89 8.40 2.73 -5.31
N TYR A 90 9.41 3.11 -4.52
CA TYR A 90 9.43 2.91 -3.07
C TYR A 90 8.21 3.55 -2.40
N TYR A 91 7.94 4.83 -2.68
CA TYR A 91 6.81 5.54 -2.09
C TYR A 91 5.45 5.07 -2.61
N ILE A 92 5.36 4.67 -3.88
CA ILE A 92 4.14 4.05 -4.41
C ILE A 92 3.88 2.72 -3.71
N ALA A 93 4.90 1.87 -3.58
CA ALA A 93 4.79 0.61 -2.86
C ALA A 93 4.38 0.82 -1.41
N GLY A 94 5.02 1.74 -0.70
CA GLY A 94 4.69 2.04 0.70
C GLY A 94 3.30 2.67 0.86
N GLY A 95 2.91 3.58 -0.03
CA GLY A 95 1.58 4.20 -0.01
C GLY A 95 0.45 3.22 -0.29
N LEU A 96 0.64 2.28 -1.21
CA LEU A 96 -0.36 1.28 -1.60
C LEU A 96 -0.39 0.07 -0.65
N ALA A 97 0.78 -0.43 -0.24
CA ALA A 97 0.88 -1.55 0.69
C ALA A 97 0.72 -1.13 2.16
N GLY A 98 0.75 0.18 2.43
CA GLY A 98 0.58 0.75 3.75
C GLY A 98 -0.73 0.36 4.42
N ILE A 99 -0.67 0.32 5.74
CA ILE A 99 -1.83 0.12 6.60
C ILE A 99 -2.60 1.44 6.69
N ILE A 100 -3.85 1.44 6.23
CA ILE A 100 -4.76 2.59 6.29
C ILE A 100 -6.08 2.11 6.89
N GLY A 101 -6.68 2.89 7.81
CA GLY A 101 -8.00 2.60 8.36
C GLY A 101 -8.04 1.72 9.61
N GLY A 102 -6.91 1.55 10.31
CA GLY A 102 -6.87 0.89 11.63
C GLY A 102 -6.89 -0.65 11.59
N THR A 103 -6.94 -1.28 10.41
CA THR A 103 -6.72 -2.72 10.25
C THR A 103 -5.25 -3.02 10.03
N MET A 104 -4.72 -4.11 10.59
CA MET A 104 -3.33 -4.56 10.38
C MET A 104 -3.10 -5.16 8.98
N LEU A 105 -3.86 -4.72 7.98
CA LEU A 105 -3.89 -5.28 6.63
C LEU A 105 -3.25 -4.33 5.65
N ALA A 106 -2.41 -4.89 4.79
CA ALA A 106 -1.88 -4.18 3.63
C ALA A 106 -2.98 -3.98 2.57
N GLY A 107 -2.81 -2.98 1.69
CA GLY A 107 -3.72 -2.72 0.57
C GLY A 107 -4.55 -1.44 0.70
N GLY A 108 -4.19 -0.57 1.63
CA GLY A 108 -4.79 0.75 1.78
C GLY A 108 -6.32 0.71 1.99
N PRO A 109 -7.06 1.70 1.44
CA PRO A 109 -8.51 1.80 1.61
C PRO A 109 -9.28 0.56 1.10
N PHE A 110 -8.79 -0.10 0.04
CA PHE A 110 -9.41 -1.31 -0.50
C PHE A 110 -9.18 -2.54 0.40
N GLY A 111 -8.06 -2.60 1.12
CA GLY A 111 -7.80 -3.63 2.13
C GLY A 111 -8.87 -3.68 3.20
N GLN A 112 -9.35 -2.52 3.65
CA GLN A 112 -10.46 -2.41 4.60
C GLN A 112 -11.77 -3.00 4.06
N LEU A 113 -12.10 -2.71 2.80
CA LEU A 113 -13.31 -3.24 2.17
C LEU A 113 -13.28 -4.77 2.07
N ILE A 114 -12.12 -5.32 1.70
CA ILE A 114 -11.91 -6.77 1.62
C ILE A 114 -11.97 -7.41 3.01
N TRP A 115 -11.41 -6.76 4.04
CA TRP A 115 -11.54 -7.22 5.43
C TRP A 115 -13.00 -7.30 5.87
N ASN A 116 -13.76 -6.24 5.63
CA ASN A 116 -15.17 -6.19 6.02
C ASN A 116 -15.98 -7.28 5.30
N GLN A 117 -15.73 -7.47 3.99
CA GLN A 117 -16.31 -8.58 3.23
C GLN A 117 -15.95 -9.93 3.87
N TYR A 118 -14.66 -10.16 4.16
CA TYR A 118 -14.19 -11.39 4.76
C TYR A 118 -14.89 -11.66 6.09
N LEU A 119 -15.01 -10.63 6.94
CA LEU A 119 -15.65 -10.72 8.23
C LEU A 119 -17.14 -11.10 8.09
N VAL A 120 -17.89 -10.45 7.20
CA VAL A 120 -19.31 -10.79 6.90
C VAL A 120 -19.49 -12.25 6.48
N GLN A 121 -18.54 -12.79 5.71
CA GLN A 121 -18.58 -14.16 5.18
C GLN A 121 -17.92 -15.21 6.09
N SER A 122 -17.30 -14.79 7.19
CA SER A 122 -16.55 -15.69 8.07
C SER A 122 -17.48 -16.62 8.86
N GLN A 123 -17.01 -17.85 9.10
CA GLN A 123 -17.72 -18.82 9.94
C GLN A 123 -17.89 -18.31 11.38
N ALA A 124 -16.95 -17.49 11.87
CA ALA A 124 -17.05 -16.86 13.18
C ALA A 124 -18.23 -15.89 13.24
N ALA A 125 -18.35 -14.96 12.29
CA ALA A 125 -19.47 -14.02 12.25
C ALA A 125 -20.82 -14.74 12.11
N ALA A 126 -20.89 -15.77 11.27
CA ALA A 126 -22.09 -16.58 11.12
C ALA A 126 -22.43 -17.34 12.41
N GLY A 127 -21.45 -17.96 13.07
CA GLY A 127 -21.63 -18.72 14.30
C GLY A 127 -22.07 -17.88 15.50
N PHE A 128 -21.66 -16.61 15.55
CA PHE A 128 -22.11 -15.65 16.56
C PHE A 128 -23.40 -14.90 16.16
N GLY A 129 -23.99 -15.19 15.01
CA GLY A 129 -25.17 -14.48 14.50
C GLY A 129 -24.92 -13.02 14.15
N LEU A 130 -23.66 -12.61 13.97
CA LEU A 130 -23.27 -11.22 13.71
C LEU A 130 -23.51 -10.82 12.25
N THR A 131 -23.55 -11.77 11.33
CA THR A 131 -23.64 -11.52 9.89
C THR A 131 -24.81 -10.61 9.49
N GLU A 132 -25.97 -10.76 10.13
CA GLU A 132 -27.17 -9.95 9.84
C GLU A 132 -27.13 -8.55 10.50
N HIS A 133 -26.30 -8.37 11.51
CA HIS A 133 -26.17 -7.11 12.25
C HIS A 133 -25.15 -6.16 11.64
N ILE A 134 -24.37 -6.61 10.65
CA ILE A 134 -23.37 -5.78 9.98
C ILE A 134 -24.06 -4.82 9.02
N PRO A 135 -23.92 -3.49 9.20
CA PRO A 135 -24.59 -2.53 8.35
C PRO A 135 -24.12 -2.58 6.89
N THR A 136 -25.01 -2.26 5.96
CA THR A 136 -24.73 -2.25 4.51
C THR A 136 -23.71 -1.20 4.08
N TRP A 137 -23.45 -0.18 4.91
CA TRP A 137 -22.39 0.80 4.67
C TRP A 137 -20.99 0.27 5.04
N VAL A 138 -20.89 -0.83 5.79
CA VAL A 138 -19.61 -1.48 6.12
C VAL A 138 -19.18 -2.43 5.01
N SER A 139 -20.13 -3.25 4.53
CA SER A 139 -19.92 -4.25 3.48
C SER A 139 -21.27 -4.63 2.85
N PRO A 140 -21.29 -5.11 1.59
CA PRO A 140 -22.46 -5.78 1.05
C PRO A 140 -22.90 -6.97 1.94
N PRO A 141 -24.22 -7.27 1.99
CA PRO A 141 -24.73 -8.40 2.76
C PRO A 141 -24.15 -9.75 2.31
N ALA A 142 -24.06 -10.69 3.26
CA ALA A 142 -23.73 -12.09 2.95
C ALA A 142 -24.70 -12.66 1.91
N GLY A 143 -24.17 -13.40 0.93
CA GLY A 143 -24.96 -13.98 -0.16
C GLY A 143 -25.42 -13.00 -1.25
N SER A 144 -25.09 -11.70 -1.16
CA SER A 144 -25.37 -10.76 -2.24
C SER A 144 -24.59 -11.08 -3.52
N GLU A 145 -25.17 -10.77 -4.69
CA GLU A 145 -24.53 -11.01 -5.99
C GLU A 145 -23.15 -10.36 -6.10
N ALA A 146 -22.95 -9.20 -5.46
CA ALA A 146 -21.64 -8.53 -5.38
C ALA A 146 -20.53 -9.45 -4.86
N LEU A 147 -20.82 -10.16 -3.77
CA LEU A 147 -19.84 -11.02 -3.12
C LEU A 147 -19.71 -12.38 -3.81
N LEU A 148 -20.81 -12.89 -4.39
CA LEU A 148 -20.79 -14.13 -5.17
C LEU A 148 -19.97 -13.98 -6.46
N GLN A 149 -20.14 -12.85 -7.16
CA GLN A 149 -19.41 -12.54 -8.39
C GLN A 149 -17.99 -11.99 -8.14
N ARG A 150 -17.61 -11.76 -6.87
CA ARG A 150 -16.30 -11.23 -6.47
C ARG A 150 -15.92 -9.95 -7.23
N THR A 151 -16.88 -9.05 -7.39
CA THR A 151 -16.72 -7.81 -8.16
C THR A 151 -17.05 -6.59 -7.31
N PHE A 152 -16.26 -5.53 -7.47
CA PHE A 152 -16.54 -4.21 -6.91
C PHE A 152 -17.53 -3.40 -7.77
N LEU A 153 -17.85 -3.86 -8.98
CA LEU A 153 -18.68 -3.11 -9.94
C LEU A 153 -20.20 -3.24 -9.68
N HIS A 154 -20.59 -3.98 -8.64
CA HIS A 154 -22.00 -4.15 -8.29
C HIS A 154 -22.49 -3.01 -7.40
N ARG A 155 -23.73 -2.54 -7.61
CA ARG A 155 -24.37 -1.43 -6.87
C ARG A 155 -24.36 -1.56 -5.34
N ALA A 156 -24.28 -2.80 -4.83
CA ALA A 156 -24.21 -3.05 -3.39
C ALA A 156 -22.91 -2.53 -2.74
N TRP A 157 -21.87 -2.25 -3.53
CA TRP A 157 -20.64 -1.61 -3.06
C TRP A 157 -20.73 -0.08 -2.98
N ILE A 158 -21.79 0.54 -3.50
CA ILE A 158 -21.94 2.00 -3.45
C ILE A 158 -21.87 2.51 -1.99
N PRO A 159 -22.67 2.00 -1.02
CA PRO A 159 -22.63 2.54 0.33
C PRO A 159 -21.24 2.42 1.00
N PRO A 160 -20.56 1.26 0.97
CA PRO A 160 -19.19 1.15 1.50
C PRO A 160 -18.18 2.05 0.80
N LEU A 161 -18.27 2.22 -0.52
CA LEU A 161 -17.36 3.09 -1.26
C LEU A 161 -17.58 4.57 -0.93
N THR A 162 -18.82 5.00 -0.67
CA THR A 162 -19.11 6.39 -0.25
C THR A 162 -18.56 6.74 1.13
N VAL A 163 -18.43 5.78 2.04
CA VAL A 163 -17.82 6.04 3.38
C VAL A 163 -16.29 6.08 3.29
N LEU A 164 -15.73 5.47 2.26
CA LEU A 164 -14.29 5.37 2.06
C LEU A 164 -13.64 6.68 1.56
N VAL A 165 -14.42 7.51 0.85
CA VAL A 165 -13.98 8.78 0.22
C VAL A 165 -14.48 9.96 1.05
#